data_AF-A0A0Q8D0Y0-F1
#
_entry.id   AF-A0A0Q8D0Y0-F1
#
_cell.length_a   1.000
_cell.length_b   1.000
_cell.length_c   1.000
_cell.angle_alpha   90.00
_cell.angle_beta   90.00
_cell.angle_gamma   90.00
#
_symmetry.space_group_name_H-M   'P 1'
#
loop_
_entity.id
_entity.type
_entity.pdbx_description
1 polymer ?
#
loop_
_entity_poly.entity_id
_entity_poly.type
_entity_poly.pdbx_seq_one_letter_code
_entity_poly.pdbx_strand_id
1 'polypeptide(L)'
;MNDERSGREEAEARSADANLQAYLAEARRLFEREILPRWVTADNVWRSAWAMDGILDYFLVSGADSAPYGDAALGALDPTQLGNWWDDFGWIGIAALRAAEQGFAPQRRDDFLKIAINAWAYMYGPGWSTQAGAAIYPFRDLPGWASFASEHANNIGAPNVGKRIGQTRPNPQPPLPPNAWMMPRRIPGGAWNSPITLDAYPDPVPTRQTDWWRSYLNPVQNTVTNGLYALLSLRLHRASQNPAFAQVFRASNLNTSACRVAWTEQIGWFNQWMTGTPQPDQSLLMSLPSGVLVRERVSTFQPVGPNAQLYWDAMYRSSLAWTGDQGLLLGALREAQAAWPGGVAPPKVLSLYPALIEGVFKNAYQPRSYGSVSGSFPMPWLDTSSPSPYYAPSPGNDDGDYQTGVGVFMRYLLQAWRARPTLVQGYRAQILANADAIVQPGFGEHAYPGGACDAFTPRQGSIADTMTAYVNRLSVLVLAIAMGR
;
A
#
# COMPACT_ATOMS: atom_id res chain seq x y z
N MET A 1 25.41 -48.03 -0.61
CA MET A 1 25.03 -46.87 -1.45
C MET A 1 23.64 -46.30 -1.15
N ASN A 2 22.83 -46.89 -0.26
CA ASN A 2 21.51 -46.34 0.13
C ASN A 2 21.50 -45.58 1.49
N ASP A 3 22.51 -45.75 2.35
CA ASP A 3 22.57 -45.09 3.68
C ASP A 3 23.07 -43.64 3.66
N GLU A 4 23.89 -43.23 2.68
CA GLU A 4 24.39 -41.85 2.61
C GLU A 4 23.32 -40.85 2.13
N ARG A 5 22.29 -41.35 1.43
CA ARG A 5 21.19 -40.52 0.92
C ARG A 5 20.15 -40.23 2.00
N SER A 6 19.86 -41.19 2.90
CA SER A 6 18.94 -40.99 4.02
C SER A 6 19.53 -40.06 5.09
N GLY A 7 20.82 -40.18 5.40
CA GLY A 7 21.49 -39.30 6.37
C GLY A 7 21.55 -37.83 5.95
N ARG A 8 21.65 -37.56 4.63
CA ARG A 8 21.64 -36.21 4.07
C ARG A 8 20.24 -35.59 4.07
N GLU A 9 19.23 -36.37 3.68
CA GLU A 9 17.83 -35.93 3.71
C GLU A 9 17.35 -35.65 5.15
N GLU A 10 17.76 -36.47 6.13
CA GLU A 10 17.48 -36.21 7.55
C GLU A 10 18.22 -34.98 8.11
N ALA A 11 19.47 -34.75 7.71
CA ALA A 11 20.23 -33.56 8.13
C ALA A 11 19.66 -32.27 7.53
N GLU A 12 19.24 -32.29 6.26
CA GLU A 12 18.57 -31.18 5.59
C GLU A 12 17.20 -30.89 6.21
N ALA A 13 16.44 -31.93 6.59
CA ALA A 13 15.16 -31.78 7.29
C ALA A 13 15.32 -31.18 8.71
N ARG A 14 16.30 -31.67 9.50
CA ARG A 14 16.59 -31.13 10.85
C ARG A 14 17.06 -29.67 10.80
N SER A 15 17.80 -29.29 9.76
CA SER A 15 18.23 -27.90 9.51
C SER A 15 17.04 -26.99 9.17
N ALA A 16 16.11 -27.47 8.34
CA ALA A 16 14.90 -26.72 8.00
C ALA A 16 13.99 -26.47 9.21
N ASP A 17 13.81 -27.48 10.08
CA ASP A 17 13.05 -27.34 11.32
C ASP A 17 13.69 -26.35 12.30
N ALA A 18 15.02 -26.38 12.44
CA ALA A 18 15.75 -25.45 13.29
C ALA A 18 15.59 -23.99 12.80
N ASN A 19 15.68 -23.75 11.49
CA ASN A 19 15.49 -22.43 10.91
C ASN A 19 14.05 -21.93 11.10
N LEU A 20 13.05 -22.80 10.92
CA LEU A 20 11.65 -22.45 11.14
C LEU A 20 11.38 -22.00 12.59
N GLN A 21 11.97 -22.70 13.57
CA GLN A 21 11.85 -22.31 14.98
C GLN A 21 12.55 -20.97 15.27
N ALA A 22 13.71 -20.73 14.67
CA ALA A 22 14.41 -19.44 14.79
C ALA A 22 13.56 -18.29 14.23
N TYR A 23 12.94 -18.48 13.06
CA TYR A 23 12.05 -17.47 12.47
C TYR A 23 10.84 -17.17 13.34
N LEU A 24 10.18 -18.21 13.89
CA LEU A 24 9.04 -18.04 14.79
C LEU A 24 9.43 -17.30 16.08
N ALA A 25 10.59 -17.64 16.65
CA ALA A 25 11.10 -17.00 17.86
C ALA A 25 11.39 -15.51 17.63
N GLU A 26 12.05 -15.16 16.53
CA GLU A 26 12.35 -13.76 16.22
C GLU A 26 11.11 -12.97 15.82
N ALA A 27 10.18 -13.57 15.06
CA ALA A 27 8.90 -12.92 14.73
C ALA A 27 8.10 -12.58 16.00
N ARG A 28 8.05 -13.51 16.97
CA ARG A 28 7.45 -13.27 18.28
C ARG A 28 8.16 -12.15 19.04
N ARG A 29 9.50 -12.17 19.09
CA ARG A 29 10.29 -11.13 19.76
C ARG A 29 10.03 -9.76 19.15
N LEU A 30 10.06 -9.63 17.83
CA LEU A 30 9.75 -8.38 17.12
C LEU A 30 8.35 -7.89 17.44
N PHE A 31 7.35 -8.76 17.37
CA PHE A 31 5.97 -8.39 17.69
C PHE A 31 5.84 -7.89 19.14
N GLU A 32 6.23 -8.72 20.12
CA GLU A 32 6.00 -8.43 21.55
C GLU A 32 6.86 -7.27 22.07
N ARG A 33 8.13 -7.19 21.66
CA ARG A 33 9.09 -6.24 22.23
C ARG A 33 9.25 -4.96 21.44
N GLU A 34 9.11 -5.03 20.11
CA GLU A 34 9.44 -3.89 19.25
C GLU A 34 8.20 -3.23 18.65
N ILE A 35 7.26 -4.03 18.15
CA ILE A 35 6.11 -3.52 17.40
C ILE A 35 4.98 -3.15 18.33
N LEU A 36 4.51 -4.07 19.19
CA LEU A 36 3.32 -3.87 20.02
C LEU A 36 3.39 -2.59 20.89
N PRO A 37 4.48 -2.28 21.62
CA PRO A 37 4.55 -1.07 22.45
C PRO A 37 4.47 0.23 21.63
N ARG A 38 4.98 0.21 20.39
CA ARG A 38 4.99 1.35 19.47
C ARG A 38 3.67 1.47 18.72
N TRP A 39 3.09 0.35 18.32
CA TRP A 39 1.84 0.29 17.57
C TRP A 39 0.68 0.86 18.38
N VAL A 40 0.59 0.55 19.68
CA VAL A 40 -0.48 1.05 20.55
C VAL A 40 -0.33 2.51 20.97
N THR A 41 0.81 3.14 20.66
CA THR A 41 1.11 4.54 21.02
C THR A 41 1.38 5.45 19.82
N ALA A 42 1.39 4.89 18.60
CA ALA A 42 1.59 5.67 17.38
C ALA A 42 0.39 6.59 17.13
N ASP A 43 0.67 7.83 16.76
CA ASP A 43 -0.29 8.91 16.51
C ASP A 43 -0.56 9.11 15.01
N ASN A 44 -0.25 8.12 14.18
CA ASN A 44 -0.40 8.15 12.74
C ASN A 44 -1.21 6.93 12.29
N VAL A 45 -2.50 7.14 12.01
CA VAL A 45 -3.47 6.07 11.77
C VAL A 45 -3.13 5.22 10.54
N TRP A 46 -2.62 5.82 9.46
CA TRP A 46 -2.32 5.05 8.26
C TRP A 46 -1.13 4.12 8.50
N ARG A 47 -0.11 4.58 9.25
CA ARG A 47 1.03 3.73 9.65
C ARG A 47 0.64 2.67 10.65
N SER A 48 -0.26 2.99 11.58
CA SER A 48 -0.84 2.02 12.52
C SER A 48 -1.65 0.95 11.79
N ALA A 49 -2.44 1.32 10.78
CA ALA A 49 -3.19 0.39 9.94
C ALA A 49 -2.27 -0.47 9.06
N TRP A 50 -1.25 0.14 8.44
CA TRP A 50 -0.23 -0.57 7.68
C TRP A 50 0.50 -1.61 8.54
N ALA A 51 0.87 -1.25 9.78
CA ALA A 51 1.51 -2.15 10.72
C ALA A 51 0.57 -3.27 11.16
N MET A 52 -0.67 -2.93 11.53
CA MET A 52 -1.71 -3.90 11.89
C MET A 52 -1.87 -4.96 10.81
N ASP A 53 -1.91 -4.55 9.55
CA ASP A 53 -2.10 -5.47 8.44
C ASP A 53 -0.93 -6.50 8.30
N GLY A 54 0.25 -6.21 8.86
CA GLY A 54 1.40 -7.13 8.91
C GLY A 54 1.39 -7.98 10.19
N ILE A 55 0.88 -7.41 11.28
CA ILE A 55 0.59 -8.13 12.52
C ILE A 55 -0.47 -9.23 12.26
N LEU A 56 -1.48 -8.95 11.43
CA LEU A 56 -2.47 -9.96 11.00
C LEU A 56 -1.80 -11.16 10.33
N ASP A 57 -0.84 -10.91 9.44
CA ASP A 57 -0.07 -11.96 8.78
C ASP A 57 0.73 -12.79 9.80
N TYR A 58 1.31 -12.15 10.82
CA TYR A 58 1.99 -12.84 11.91
C TYR A 58 1.05 -13.78 12.67
N PHE A 59 -0.14 -13.33 13.09
CA PHE A 59 -1.09 -14.20 13.79
C PHE A 59 -1.59 -15.33 12.90
N LEU A 60 -1.93 -15.03 11.65
CA LEU A 60 -2.39 -16.01 10.66
C LEU A 60 -1.36 -17.11 10.43
N VAL A 61 -0.08 -16.74 10.30
CA VAL A 61 0.98 -17.70 10.04
C VAL A 61 1.42 -18.36 11.33
N SER A 62 1.78 -17.65 12.39
CA SER A 62 2.27 -18.26 13.64
C SER A 62 1.23 -19.16 14.34
N GLY A 63 -0.07 -18.86 14.20
CA GLY A 63 -1.14 -19.50 14.96
C GLY A 63 -1.23 -19.00 16.40
N ALA A 64 -0.56 -17.89 16.74
CA ALA A 64 -0.67 -17.27 18.05
C ALA A 64 -2.11 -16.78 18.34
N ASP A 65 -2.48 -16.70 19.61
CA ASP A 65 -3.80 -16.20 20.01
C ASP A 65 -3.87 -14.68 19.84
N SER A 66 -4.81 -14.23 19.01
CA SER A 66 -5.04 -12.82 18.72
C SER A 66 -6.10 -12.17 19.61
N ALA A 67 -6.89 -12.95 20.35
CA ALA A 67 -8.03 -12.45 21.12
C ALA A 67 -7.68 -11.29 22.07
N PRO A 68 -6.54 -11.30 22.80
CA PRO A 68 -6.20 -10.21 23.72
C PRO A 68 -5.92 -8.85 23.06
N TYR A 69 -5.68 -8.82 21.75
CA TYR A 69 -5.23 -7.62 21.04
C TYR A 69 -6.34 -6.85 20.32
N GLY A 70 -7.60 -7.28 20.46
CA GLY A 70 -8.75 -6.68 19.78
C GLY A 70 -8.94 -5.19 20.08
N ASP A 71 -8.88 -4.79 21.35
CA ASP A 71 -9.12 -3.39 21.73
C ASP A 71 -7.94 -2.48 21.33
N ALA A 72 -6.71 -3.00 21.42
CA ALA A 72 -5.52 -2.31 20.90
C ALA A 72 -5.63 -2.08 19.39
N ALA A 73 -6.10 -3.08 18.63
CA ALA A 73 -6.33 -2.96 17.21
C ALA A 73 -7.41 -1.93 16.86
N LEU A 74 -8.52 -1.89 17.61
CA LEU A 74 -9.55 -0.88 17.40
C LEU A 74 -9.03 0.54 17.68
N GLY A 75 -8.23 0.72 18.73
CA GLY A 75 -7.59 2.00 19.04
C GLY A 75 -6.55 2.43 18.00
N ALA A 76 -5.81 1.49 17.43
CA ALA A 76 -4.84 1.76 16.37
C ALA A 76 -5.48 2.14 15.02
N LEU A 77 -6.77 1.90 14.85
CA LEU A 77 -7.57 2.26 13.68
C LEU A 77 -8.48 3.48 13.94
N ASP A 78 -8.19 4.25 15.00
CA ASP A 78 -8.89 5.49 15.31
C ASP A 78 -8.54 6.57 14.27
N PRO A 79 -9.51 7.04 13.45
CA PRO A 79 -9.25 8.00 12.38
C PRO A 79 -8.82 9.39 12.87
N THR A 80 -8.98 9.70 14.17
CA THR A 80 -8.56 10.98 14.76
C THR A 80 -7.04 11.08 14.96
N GLN A 81 -6.30 9.96 14.82
CA GLN A 81 -4.84 9.91 14.85
C GLN A 81 -4.25 10.37 13.50
N LEU A 82 -4.44 11.65 13.17
CA LEU A 82 -3.94 12.32 11.97
C LEU A 82 -4.48 11.80 10.62
N GLY A 83 -5.57 11.02 10.61
CA GLY A 83 -6.20 10.54 9.37
C GLY A 83 -6.83 11.66 8.56
N ASN A 84 -6.34 11.89 7.33
CA ASN A 84 -6.79 13.01 6.50
C ASN A 84 -6.83 12.70 4.99
N TRP A 85 -6.07 11.71 4.54
CA TRP A 85 -5.88 11.38 3.11
C TRP A 85 -6.64 10.12 2.70
N TRP A 86 -6.91 9.96 1.42
CA TRP A 86 -7.81 8.90 0.94
C TRP A 86 -7.16 7.53 1.09
N ASP A 87 -5.85 7.48 0.88
CA ASP A 87 -5.02 6.32 1.16
C ASP A 87 -4.96 5.97 2.66
N ASP A 88 -5.02 6.93 3.59
CA ASP A 88 -5.12 6.62 5.03
C ASP A 88 -6.32 5.68 5.31
N PHE A 89 -7.47 6.03 4.75
CA PHE A 89 -8.70 5.24 4.88
C PHE A 89 -8.64 3.96 4.06
N GLY A 90 -7.92 3.94 2.94
CA GLY A 90 -7.59 2.72 2.21
C GLY A 90 -6.85 1.72 3.09
N TRP A 91 -5.82 2.17 3.82
CA TRP A 91 -5.05 1.35 4.75
C TRP A 91 -5.91 0.86 5.93
N ILE A 92 -6.63 1.78 6.59
CA ILE A 92 -7.53 1.46 7.70
C ILE A 92 -8.55 0.40 7.28
N GLY A 93 -9.20 0.62 6.13
CA GLY A 93 -10.26 -0.25 5.65
C GLY A 93 -9.78 -1.64 5.28
N ILE A 94 -8.61 -1.76 4.63
CA ILE A 94 -8.03 -3.07 4.29
C ILE A 94 -7.60 -3.82 5.55
N ALA A 95 -6.91 -3.16 6.48
CA ALA A 95 -6.48 -3.78 7.74
C ALA A 95 -7.69 -4.30 8.54
N ALA A 96 -8.72 -3.47 8.69
CA ALA A 96 -9.93 -3.84 9.41
C ALA A 96 -10.69 -4.99 8.71
N LEU A 97 -10.90 -4.90 7.39
CA LEU A 97 -11.61 -5.95 6.66
C LEU A 97 -10.88 -7.29 6.76
N ARG A 98 -9.55 -7.28 6.62
CA ARG A 98 -8.75 -8.48 6.79
C ARG A 98 -8.83 -9.06 8.19
N ALA A 99 -8.84 -8.21 9.24
CA ALA A 99 -9.01 -8.69 10.61
C ALA A 99 -10.34 -9.45 10.77
N ALA A 100 -11.43 -8.91 10.21
CA ALA A 100 -12.73 -9.58 10.20
C ALA A 100 -12.72 -10.89 9.40
N GLU A 101 -12.11 -10.91 8.21
CA GLU A 101 -12.03 -12.08 7.33
C GLU A 101 -11.16 -13.21 7.90
N GLN A 102 -10.09 -12.86 8.60
CA GLN A 102 -9.10 -13.82 9.13
C GLN A 102 -9.43 -14.30 10.55
N GLY A 103 -10.51 -13.79 11.16
CA GLY A 103 -10.88 -14.13 12.52
C GLY A 103 -9.88 -13.60 13.56
N PHE A 104 -9.20 -12.49 13.27
CA PHE A 104 -8.38 -11.82 14.26
C PHE A 104 -9.28 -11.21 15.34
N ALA A 105 -9.00 -11.50 16.61
CA ALA A 105 -9.83 -11.14 17.75
C ALA A 105 -11.34 -11.34 17.45
N PRO A 106 -11.82 -12.60 17.31
CA PRO A 106 -13.16 -12.92 16.80
C PRO A 106 -14.31 -12.18 17.48
N GLN A 107 -14.16 -11.82 18.75
CA GLN A 107 -15.12 -11.05 19.53
C GLN A 107 -15.30 -9.58 19.08
N ARG A 108 -14.41 -9.07 18.22
CA ARG A 108 -14.45 -7.71 17.61
C ARG A 108 -14.69 -7.75 16.09
N ARG A 109 -15.00 -8.93 15.52
CA ARG A 109 -15.14 -9.14 14.07
C ARG A 109 -16.08 -8.12 13.42
N ASP A 110 -17.23 -7.88 14.03
CA ASP A 110 -18.23 -6.97 13.48
C ASP A 110 -17.76 -5.51 13.57
N ASP A 111 -17.02 -5.14 14.60
CA ASP A 111 -16.46 -3.79 14.77
C ASP A 111 -15.40 -3.49 13.70
N PHE A 112 -14.55 -4.46 13.38
CA PHE A 112 -13.61 -4.32 12.27
C PHE A 112 -14.32 -4.18 10.92
N LEU A 113 -15.40 -4.93 10.69
CA LEU A 113 -16.17 -4.79 9.46
C LEU A 113 -16.86 -3.42 9.36
N LYS A 114 -17.37 -2.87 10.48
CA LYS A 114 -17.91 -1.50 10.53
C LYS A 114 -16.83 -0.46 10.17
N ILE A 115 -15.60 -0.60 10.68
CA ILE A 115 -14.47 0.28 10.33
C ILE A 115 -14.20 0.23 8.83
N ALA A 116 -14.14 -0.96 8.24
CA ALA A 116 -13.92 -1.13 6.80
C ALA A 116 -14.99 -0.44 5.94
N ILE A 117 -16.25 -0.55 6.35
CA ILE A 117 -17.38 0.11 5.68
C ILE A 117 -17.29 1.63 5.81
N ASN A 118 -17.02 2.16 7.01
CA ASN A 118 -16.85 3.60 7.20
C ASN A 118 -15.71 4.16 6.35
N ALA A 119 -14.58 3.47 6.31
CA ALA A 119 -13.42 3.88 5.55
C ALA A 119 -13.71 3.94 4.04
N TRP A 120 -14.37 2.90 3.49
CA TRP A 120 -14.78 2.91 2.09
C TRP A 120 -15.86 3.94 1.79
N ALA A 121 -16.85 4.11 2.67
CA ALA A 121 -17.90 5.11 2.50
C ALA A 121 -17.32 6.53 2.45
N TYR A 122 -16.29 6.80 3.25
CA TYR A 122 -15.55 8.05 3.22
C TYR A 122 -14.78 8.24 1.90
N MET A 123 -14.07 7.22 1.42
CA MET A 123 -13.35 7.28 0.13
C MET A 123 -14.30 7.42 -1.07
N TYR A 124 -15.44 6.72 -1.05
CA TYR A 124 -16.42 6.69 -2.15
C TYR A 124 -17.24 7.99 -2.21
N GLY A 125 -17.69 8.50 -1.06
CA GLY A 125 -18.52 9.69 -0.97
C GLY A 125 -19.99 9.46 -1.36
N PRO A 126 -20.68 10.44 -1.97
CA PRO A 126 -22.09 10.32 -2.34
C PRO A 126 -22.39 9.07 -3.18
N GLY A 127 -23.45 8.34 -2.81
CA GLY A 127 -23.83 7.08 -3.47
C GLY A 127 -23.25 5.81 -2.83
N TRP A 128 -22.47 5.95 -1.76
CA TRP A 128 -21.93 4.82 -0.99
C TRP A 128 -23.03 3.91 -0.41
N SER A 129 -24.22 4.46 -0.13
CA SER A 129 -25.38 3.74 0.40
C SER A 129 -26.53 3.68 -0.60
N THR A 130 -27.35 2.63 -0.52
CA THR A 130 -28.63 2.53 -1.24
C THR A 130 -29.72 3.40 -0.61
N GLN A 131 -29.53 3.87 0.63
CA GLN A 131 -30.46 4.76 1.31
C GLN A 131 -30.19 6.22 0.95
N ALA A 132 -31.21 6.92 0.47
CA ALA A 132 -31.12 8.35 0.20
C ALA A 132 -30.83 9.14 1.49
N GLY A 133 -29.88 10.09 1.42
CA GLY A 133 -29.52 10.94 2.55
C GLY A 133 -28.74 10.24 3.67
N ALA A 134 -28.19 9.04 3.42
CA ALA A 134 -27.39 8.33 4.41
C ALA A 134 -26.16 9.16 4.83
N ALA A 135 -25.89 9.19 6.13
CA ALA A 135 -24.69 9.84 6.67
C ALA A 135 -23.42 9.14 6.16
N ILE A 136 -22.36 9.89 5.82
CA ILE A 136 -21.10 9.33 5.27
C ILE A 136 -20.53 8.20 6.15
N TYR A 137 -20.69 8.31 7.47
CA TYR A 137 -20.23 7.33 8.45
C TYR A 137 -21.43 6.60 9.07
N PRO A 138 -21.80 5.39 8.58
CA PRO A 138 -22.92 4.64 9.14
C PRO A 138 -22.73 4.19 10.59
N PHE A 139 -21.49 4.04 11.04
CA PHE A 139 -21.17 3.56 12.39
C PHE A 139 -20.37 4.61 13.17
N ARG A 140 -20.87 5.00 14.35
CA ARG A 140 -20.25 6.02 15.22
C ARG A 140 -19.91 5.51 16.62
N ASP A 141 -20.22 4.24 16.89
CA ASP A 141 -19.97 3.53 18.14
C ASP A 141 -18.51 3.04 18.30
N LEU A 142 -17.69 3.27 17.29
CA LEU A 142 -16.28 2.86 17.24
C LEU A 142 -15.35 3.99 17.74
N PRO A 143 -14.14 3.66 18.24
CA PRO A 143 -13.16 4.66 18.69
C PRO A 143 -12.91 5.76 17.65
N GLY A 144 -12.99 7.02 18.07
CA GLY A 144 -12.72 8.20 17.23
C GLY A 144 -13.76 8.53 16.17
N TRP A 145 -14.54 7.58 15.67
CA TRP A 145 -15.43 7.77 14.52
C TRP A 145 -16.53 8.80 14.75
N ALA A 146 -17.08 8.90 15.96
CA ALA A 146 -18.05 9.96 16.29
C ALA A 146 -17.42 11.36 16.22
N SER A 147 -16.22 11.53 16.78
CA SER A 147 -15.48 12.81 16.76
C SER A 147 -15.09 13.17 15.35
N PHE A 148 -14.48 12.21 14.64
CA PHE A 148 -14.06 12.36 13.26
C PHE A 148 -15.23 12.76 12.36
N ALA A 149 -16.39 12.11 12.50
CA ALA A 149 -17.58 12.43 11.73
C ALA A 149 -18.10 13.85 11.98
N SER A 150 -17.93 14.39 13.20
CA SER A 150 -18.36 15.75 13.54
C SER A 150 -17.46 16.82 12.93
N GLU A 151 -16.18 16.53 12.77
CA GLU A 151 -15.16 17.44 12.22
C GLU A 151 -15.04 17.32 10.69
N HIS A 152 -15.40 16.15 10.14
CA HIS A 152 -15.20 15.79 8.73
C HIS A 152 -16.51 15.41 8.04
N ALA A 153 -17.56 16.21 8.26
CA ALA A 153 -18.90 15.97 7.71
C ALA A 153 -19.00 16.16 6.19
N ASN A 154 -18.11 16.97 5.59
CA ASN A 154 -18.14 17.34 4.18
C ASN A 154 -16.72 17.50 3.62
N ASN A 155 -15.81 16.56 3.92
CA ASN A 155 -14.42 16.78 3.53
C ASN A 155 -14.34 16.85 2.00
N ILE A 156 -14.13 18.07 1.55
CA ILE A 156 -13.97 18.53 0.18
C ILE A 156 -12.60 19.21 0.23
N GLY A 157 -11.60 18.58 -0.39
CA GLY A 157 -10.26 19.12 -0.49
C GLY A 157 -10.19 20.05 -1.69
N ALA A 158 -9.23 20.97 -1.62
CA ALA A 158 -8.88 21.86 -2.71
C ALA A 158 -7.68 21.27 -3.46
N PRO A 159 -7.64 21.34 -4.80
CA PRO A 159 -6.43 21.09 -5.53
C PRO A 159 -5.28 22.02 -5.15
N ASN A 160 -4.16 21.45 -4.73
CA ASN A 160 -2.92 22.16 -4.40
C ASN A 160 -1.70 21.59 -5.16
N VAL A 161 -1.86 21.13 -6.41
CA VAL A 161 -0.79 20.59 -7.29
C VAL A 161 0.06 21.67 -7.97
N GLY A 162 -0.27 22.95 -7.78
CA GLY A 162 0.39 24.05 -8.49
C GLY A 162 1.80 24.39 -8.00
N LYS A 163 2.27 23.79 -6.90
CA LYS A 163 3.59 24.08 -6.34
C LYS A 163 4.67 23.71 -7.36
N ARG A 164 5.46 24.72 -7.77
CA ARG A 164 6.55 24.62 -8.75
C ARG A 164 6.16 24.34 -10.20
N ILE A 165 4.87 24.44 -10.59
CA ILE A 165 4.51 24.44 -12.03
C ILE A 165 5.21 25.57 -12.80
N GLY A 166 5.60 26.64 -12.08
CA GLY A 166 6.47 27.70 -12.60
C GLY A 166 7.83 27.24 -13.15
N GLN A 167 8.31 26.06 -12.76
CA GLN A 167 9.56 25.45 -13.23
C GLN A 167 9.37 24.69 -14.55
N THR A 168 8.15 24.28 -14.88
CA THR A 168 7.83 23.49 -16.08
C THR A 168 7.03 24.28 -17.12
N ARG A 169 6.46 25.44 -16.77
CA ARG A 169 5.73 26.32 -17.70
C ARG A 169 6.66 27.18 -18.57
N PRO A 170 6.32 27.48 -19.83
CA PRO A 170 7.05 28.39 -20.69
C PRO A 170 7.02 29.83 -20.14
N ASN A 171 8.09 30.56 -20.43
CA ASN A 171 8.23 31.98 -20.18
C ASN A 171 8.52 32.69 -21.51
N PRO A 172 7.67 33.61 -22.00
CA PRO A 172 6.46 34.16 -21.37
C PRO A 172 5.26 33.20 -21.38
N GLN A 173 4.31 33.43 -20.47
CA GLN A 173 3.10 32.61 -20.36
C GLN A 173 2.13 32.91 -21.52
N PRO A 174 1.53 31.88 -22.15
CA PRO A 174 0.46 32.10 -23.12
C PRO A 174 -0.81 32.64 -22.42
N PRO A 175 -1.72 33.30 -23.15
CA PRO A 175 -2.91 33.91 -22.57
C PRO A 175 -4.02 32.88 -22.31
N LEU A 176 -3.82 31.99 -21.33
CA LEU A 176 -4.88 31.11 -20.82
C LEU A 176 -5.36 31.57 -19.43
N PRO A 177 -6.55 31.16 -18.99
CA PRO A 177 -6.99 31.36 -17.61
C PRO A 177 -5.92 30.89 -16.61
N PRO A 178 -5.73 31.59 -15.46
CA PRO A 178 -4.64 31.33 -14.51
C PRO A 178 -4.47 29.87 -14.05
N ASN A 179 -5.55 29.07 -14.13
CA ASN A 179 -5.59 27.69 -13.65
C ASN A 179 -5.57 26.63 -14.75
N ALA A 180 -5.68 27.00 -16.04
CA ALA A 180 -5.78 26.03 -17.13
C ALA A 180 -4.60 25.03 -17.13
N TRP A 181 -3.40 25.53 -16.84
CA TRP A 181 -2.14 24.76 -16.79
C TRP A 181 -2.06 23.76 -15.64
N MET A 182 -2.82 23.98 -14.57
CA MET A 182 -2.76 23.21 -13.32
C MET A 182 -3.87 22.17 -13.22
N MET A 183 -4.71 22.07 -14.25
CA MET A 183 -5.82 21.12 -14.28
C MET A 183 -5.23 19.71 -14.45
N PRO A 184 -5.41 18.80 -13.47
CA PRO A 184 -4.76 17.50 -13.55
C PRO A 184 -5.32 16.68 -14.70
N ARG A 185 -4.49 15.85 -15.33
CA ARG A 185 -4.94 14.95 -16.39
C ARG A 185 -5.76 13.83 -15.77
N ARG A 186 -7.07 13.85 -16.00
CA ARG A 186 -7.99 12.83 -15.52
C ARG A 186 -8.25 11.78 -16.60
N ILE A 187 -8.09 10.51 -16.23
CA ILE A 187 -8.74 9.39 -16.93
C ILE A 187 -9.92 8.94 -16.06
N PRO A 188 -11.13 8.75 -16.62
CA PRO A 188 -12.27 8.25 -15.86
C PRO A 188 -11.95 6.96 -15.09
N GLY A 189 -12.54 6.84 -13.90
CA GLY A 189 -12.37 5.71 -13.01
C GLY A 189 -11.30 5.89 -11.93
N GLY A 190 -10.26 6.69 -12.15
CA GLY A 190 -9.22 6.95 -11.13
C GLY A 190 -9.71 7.85 -10.01
N ALA A 191 -9.52 7.43 -8.77
CA ALA A 191 -9.70 8.27 -7.59
C ALA A 191 -8.54 9.24 -7.39
N TRP A 192 -8.89 10.39 -6.81
CA TRP A 192 -7.94 11.38 -6.31
C TRP A 192 -7.45 10.98 -4.94
N ASN A 193 -6.21 11.32 -4.60
CA ASN A 193 -5.64 11.04 -3.29
C ASN A 193 -6.10 11.99 -2.16
N SER A 194 -7.14 12.77 -2.44
CA SER A 194 -7.74 13.69 -1.50
C SER A 194 -9.19 13.96 -1.89
N PRO A 195 -10.00 14.52 -0.98
CA PRO A 195 -11.35 14.92 -1.35
C PRO A 195 -11.30 16.05 -2.38
N ILE A 196 -12.32 16.13 -3.24
CA ILE A 196 -12.47 17.21 -4.23
C ILE A 196 -13.96 17.55 -4.44
N THR A 197 -14.26 18.80 -4.81
CA THR A 197 -15.63 19.30 -5.05
C THR A 197 -16.28 18.71 -6.30
N LEU A 198 -15.49 18.50 -7.35
CA LEU A 198 -15.95 18.17 -8.69
C LEU A 198 -14.98 17.19 -9.32
N ASP A 199 -15.42 15.95 -9.53
CA ASP A 199 -14.57 14.86 -10.03
C ASP A 199 -13.92 15.16 -11.39
N ALA A 200 -14.63 15.86 -12.28
CA ALA A 200 -14.10 16.25 -13.59
C ALA A 200 -13.08 17.41 -13.52
N TYR A 201 -13.19 18.27 -12.50
CA TYR A 201 -12.45 19.52 -12.38
C TYR A 201 -12.24 19.83 -10.90
N PRO A 202 -11.18 19.34 -10.26
CA PRO A 202 -10.94 19.76 -8.89
C PRO A 202 -10.74 21.29 -8.93
N ASP A 203 -11.65 22.01 -8.28
CA ASP A 203 -11.59 23.47 -8.14
C ASP A 203 -11.06 23.81 -6.75
N PRO A 204 -10.12 24.77 -6.60
CA PRO A 204 -9.63 25.20 -5.30
C PRO A 204 -10.78 25.61 -4.39
N VAL A 205 -11.00 24.91 -3.28
CA VAL A 205 -11.99 25.31 -2.27
C VAL A 205 -11.56 26.68 -1.71
N PRO A 206 -12.46 27.68 -1.66
CA PRO A 206 -12.14 29.06 -1.25
C PRO A 206 -11.39 29.20 0.07
N THR A 207 -11.65 28.32 1.03
CA THR A 207 -11.06 28.34 2.37
C THR A 207 -9.63 27.81 2.45
N ARG A 208 -9.17 27.04 1.46
CA ARG A 208 -7.77 26.58 1.36
C ARG A 208 -7.00 27.33 0.27
N GLN A 209 -7.48 28.53 -0.10
CA GLN A 209 -6.90 29.31 -1.18
C GLN A 209 -5.50 29.88 -0.88
N THR A 210 -5.03 29.82 0.35
CA THR A 210 -3.76 30.43 0.75
C THR A 210 -2.58 29.45 0.79
N ASP A 211 -2.83 28.16 0.58
CA ASP A 211 -1.85 27.07 0.75
C ASP A 211 -1.44 26.37 -0.57
N TRP A 212 -1.82 26.91 -1.74
CA TRP A 212 -1.53 26.35 -3.07
C TRP A 212 -0.03 26.09 -3.33
N TRP A 213 0.81 26.85 -2.62
CA TRP A 213 2.27 26.79 -2.72
C TRP A 213 2.89 25.88 -1.66
N ARG A 214 2.11 25.27 -0.76
CA ARG A 214 2.62 24.45 0.35
C ARG A 214 2.59 22.94 0.09
N SER A 215 1.58 22.40 -0.60
CA SER A 215 1.45 20.95 -0.82
C SER A 215 2.20 20.45 -2.05
N TYR A 216 2.83 19.27 -1.96
CA TYR A 216 3.58 18.61 -3.04
C TYR A 216 2.85 17.42 -3.66
N LEU A 217 1.73 17.00 -3.06
CA LEU A 217 1.14 15.68 -3.26
C LEU A 217 -0.38 15.70 -3.48
N ASN A 218 -1.06 16.83 -3.73
CA ASN A 218 -2.54 16.84 -3.74
C ASN A 218 -3.12 17.93 -4.64
N PRO A 219 -4.10 17.65 -5.53
CA PRO A 219 -4.74 16.35 -5.78
C PRO A 219 -4.11 15.72 -7.01
N VAL A 220 -3.65 14.49 -6.85
CA VAL A 220 -3.11 13.73 -7.97
C VAL A 220 -3.76 12.36 -7.97
N GLN A 221 -3.94 11.79 -9.16
CA GLN A 221 -4.23 10.36 -9.26
C GLN A 221 -2.90 9.61 -9.07
N ASN A 222 -2.71 8.99 -7.90
CA ASN A 222 -1.50 8.25 -7.56
C ASN A 222 -1.77 6.74 -7.44
N THR A 223 -0.71 5.94 -7.52
CA THR A 223 -0.79 4.48 -7.52
C THR A 223 -1.29 3.95 -6.18
N VAL A 224 -0.79 4.48 -5.06
CA VAL A 224 -1.18 4.03 -3.71
C VAL A 224 -2.69 4.16 -3.45
N THR A 225 -3.28 5.33 -3.68
CA THR A 225 -4.73 5.55 -3.44
C THR A 225 -5.56 4.64 -4.32
N ASN A 226 -5.25 4.59 -5.61
CA ASN A 226 -6.04 3.82 -6.57
C ASN A 226 -5.88 2.30 -6.35
N GLY A 227 -4.70 1.85 -5.92
CA GLY A 227 -4.44 0.46 -5.56
C GLY A 227 -5.21 0.02 -4.31
N LEU A 228 -5.15 0.84 -3.24
CA LEU A 228 -5.90 0.61 -2.00
C LEU A 228 -7.41 0.63 -2.27
N TYR A 229 -7.89 1.61 -3.04
CA TYR A 229 -9.30 1.74 -3.34
C TYR A 229 -9.83 0.58 -4.17
N ALA A 230 -9.06 0.11 -5.17
CA ALA A 230 -9.40 -1.08 -5.93
C ALA A 230 -9.51 -2.31 -5.03
N LEU A 231 -8.51 -2.54 -4.16
CA LEU A 231 -8.47 -3.68 -3.25
C LEU A 231 -9.62 -3.65 -2.24
N LEU A 232 -9.81 -2.53 -1.54
CA LEU A 232 -10.86 -2.40 -0.55
C LEU A 232 -12.25 -2.57 -1.17
N SER A 233 -12.50 -1.93 -2.31
CA SER A 233 -13.77 -2.05 -3.05
C SER A 233 -14.04 -3.48 -3.49
N LEU A 234 -13.04 -4.18 -4.03
CA LEU A 234 -13.16 -5.59 -4.43
C LEU A 234 -13.46 -6.49 -3.23
N ARG A 235 -12.72 -6.31 -2.14
CA ARG A 235 -12.86 -7.16 -0.95
C ARG A 235 -14.17 -6.90 -0.22
N LEU A 236 -14.63 -5.66 -0.09
CA LEU A 236 -15.95 -5.36 0.46
C LEU A 236 -17.07 -5.97 -0.39
N HIS A 237 -16.96 -5.91 -1.73
CA HIS A 237 -17.92 -6.57 -2.60
C HIS A 237 -17.98 -8.08 -2.33
N ARG A 238 -16.83 -8.76 -2.21
CA ARG A 238 -16.77 -10.19 -1.86
C ARG A 238 -17.26 -10.48 -0.45
N ALA A 239 -16.86 -9.69 0.54
CA ALA A 239 -17.27 -9.83 1.94
C ALA A 239 -18.80 -9.68 2.09
N SER A 240 -19.44 -8.83 1.27
CA SER A 240 -20.90 -8.68 1.29
C SER A 240 -21.67 -9.95 0.89
N GLN A 241 -20.99 -10.90 0.24
CA GLN A 241 -21.56 -12.19 -0.16
C GLN A 241 -21.39 -13.24 0.94
N ASN A 242 -20.62 -12.95 2.00
CA ASN A 242 -20.41 -13.86 3.12
C ASN A 242 -21.58 -13.78 4.11
N PRO A 243 -22.34 -14.87 4.35
CA PRO A 243 -23.46 -14.87 5.30
C PRO A 243 -23.07 -14.46 6.72
N ALA A 244 -21.82 -14.72 7.15
CA ALA A 244 -21.32 -14.34 8.46
C ALA A 244 -21.27 -12.82 8.68
N PHE A 245 -21.25 -12.04 7.59
CA PHE A 245 -21.17 -10.57 7.61
C PHE A 245 -22.50 -9.89 7.30
N ALA A 246 -23.55 -10.65 6.96
CA ALA A 246 -24.79 -10.11 6.43
C ALA A 246 -25.48 -9.10 7.36
N GLN A 247 -25.36 -9.24 8.67
CA GLN A 247 -25.96 -8.30 9.63
C GLN A 247 -25.36 -6.90 9.51
N VAL A 248 -24.03 -6.77 9.42
CA VAL A 248 -23.35 -5.47 9.35
C VAL A 248 -23.60 -4.80 8.00
N PHE A 249 -23.61 -5.56 6.90
CA PHE A 249 -23.97 -5.02 5.58
C PHE A 249 -25.43 -4.54 5.51
N ARG A 250 -26.37 -5.27 6.15
CA ARG A 250 -27.77 -4.79 6.26
C ARG A 250 -27.87 -3.52 7.10
N ALA A 251 -27.17 -3.46 8.23
CA ALA A 251 -27.19 -2.29 9.11
C ALA A 251 -26.63 -1.02 8.46
N SER A 252 -25.67 -1.16 7.55
CA SER A 252 -25.07 -0.03 6.84
C SER A 252 -25.82 0.42 5.58
N ASN A 253 -26.68 -0.44 5.00
CA ASN A 253 -27.24 -0.22 3.66
C ASN A 253 -26.15 0.06 2.60
N LEU A 254 -24.98 -0.60 2.71
CA LEU A 254 -23.88 -0.40 1.76
C LEU A 254 -24.33 -0.73 0.33
N ASN A 255 -24.01 0.15 -0.61
CA ASN A 255 -24.21 -0.09 -2.04
C ASN A 255 -23.13 -1.04 -2.58
N THR A 256 -23.34 -2.35 -2.45
CA THR A 256 -22.36 -3.37 -2.87
C THR A 256 -22.13 -3.41 -4.38
N SER A 257 -23.08 -2.91 -5.18
CA SER A 257 -22.91 -2.71 -6.62
C SER A 257 -21.94 -1.57 -6.91
N ALA A 258 -21.98 -0.49 -6.13
CA ALA A 258 -21.00 0.60 -6.22
C ALA A 258 -19.59 0.13 -5.88
N CYS A 259 -19.41 -0.76 -4.88
CA CYS A 259 -18.12 -1.41 -4.63
C CYS A 259 -17.62 -2.14 -5.87
N ARG A 260 -18.49 -2.90 -6.55
CA ARG A 260 -18.15 -3.63 -7.78
C ARG A 260 -17.69 -2.67 -8.89
N VAL A 261 -18.47 -1.62 -9.13
CA VAL A 261 -18.13 -0.60 -10.15
C VAL A 261 -16.78 0.05 -9.82
N ALA A 262 -16.59 0.51 -8.58
CA ALA A 262 -15.39 1.20 -8.15
C ALA A 262 -14.11 0.41 -8.44
N TRP A 263 -14.02 -0.87 -8.03
CA TRP A 263 -12.80 -1.63 -8.32
C TRP A 263 -12.61 -1.91 -9.82
N THR A 264 -13.69 -2.16 -10.57
CA THR A 264 -13.57 -2.38 -12.03
C THR A 264 -13.11 -1.13 -12.77
N GLU A 265 -13.57 0.04 -12.34
CA GLU A 265 -13.15 1.33 -12.87
C GLU A 265 -11.68 1.63 -12.55
N GLN A 266 -11.21 1.30 -11.34
CA GLN A 266 -9.78 1.41 -11.01
C GLN A 266 -8.90 0.50 -11.88
N ILE A 267 -9.33 -0.73 -12.15
CA ILE A 267 -8.61 -1.61 -13.09
C ILE A 267 -8.61 -1.02 -14.50
N GLY A 268 -9.73 -0.44 -14.93
CA GLY A 268 -9.82 0.29 -16.19
C GLY A 268 -8.83 1.45 -16.27
N TRP A 269 -8.73 2.24 -15.19
CA TRP A 269 -7.80 3.36 -15.05
C TRP A 269 -6.34 2.90 -15.13
N PHE A 270 -5.96 1.87 -14.36
CA PHE A 270 -4.62 1.29 -14.44
C PHE A 270 -4.32 0.75 -15.84
N ASN A 271 -5.28 0.11 -16.49
CA ASN A 271 -5.10 -0.39 -17.86
C ASN A 271 -4.79 0.74 -18.84
N GLN A 272 -5.48 1.88 -18.74
CA GLN A 272 -5.21 3.04 -19.61
C GLN A 272 -3.83 3.65 -19.32
N TRP A 273 -3.48 3.87 -18.05
CA TRP A 273 -2.21 4.52 -17.71
C TRP A 273 -0.98 3.63 -17.88
N MET A 274 -1.11 2.32 -17.74
CA MET A 274 0.03 1.39 -17.85
C MET A 274 0.19 0.80 -19.24
N THR A 275 -0.92 0.51 -19.92
CA THR A 275 -0.91 -0.20 -21.21
C THR A 275 -1.44 0.63 -22.38
N GLY A 276 -2.26 1.64 -22.10
CA GLY A 276 -2.84 2.53 -23.10
C GLY A 276 -2.06 3.83 -23.33
N THR A 277 -1.10 4.17 -22.47
CA THR A 277 -0.28 5.39 -22.60
C THR A 277 0.99 5.08 -23.40
N PRO A 278 1.13 5.59 -24.64
CA PRO A 278 2.19 5.16 -25.54
C PRO A 278 3.56 5.77 -25.21
N GLN A 279 3.60 6.96 -24.60
CA GLN A 279 4.84 7.61 -24.19
C GLN A 279 5.38 6.94 -22.90
N PRO A 280 6.58 6.31 -22.92
CA PRO A 280 7.09 5.54 -21.78
C PRO A 280 7.34 6.37 -20.52
N ASP A 281 7.70 7.63 -20.68
CA ASP A 281 7.93 8.61 -19.62
C ASP A 281 6.62 9.22 -19.08
N GLN A 282 5.50 9.03 -19.78
CA GLN A 282 4.19 9.43 -19.28
C GLN A 282 3.41 8.29 -18.62
N SER A 283 3.72 7.04 -19.00
CA SER A 283 3.08 5.84 -18.48
C SER A 283 3.31 5.66 -16.97
N LEU A 284 2.35 5.06 -16.28
CA LEU A 284 2.59 4.56 -14.91
C LEU A 284 3.50 3.33 -14.91
N LEU A 285 3.57 2.60 -16.03
CA LEU A 285 4.39 1.41 -16.16
C LEU A 285 5.83 1.78 -16.58
N MET A 286 6.78 1.35 -15.76
CA MET A 286 8.21 1.39 -16.04
C MET A 286 8.65 0.02 -16.55
N SER A 287 8.85 -0.10 -17.86
CA SER A 287 9.41 -1.30 -18.48
C SER A 287 10.92 -1.35 -18.26
N LEU A 288 11.42 -2.49 -17.78
CA LEU A 288 12.84 -2.74 -17.50
C LEU A 288 13.34 -3.90 -18.35
N PRO A 289 14.67 -4.11 -18.48
CA PRO A 289 15.21 -5.27 -19.17
C PRO A 289 14.71 -6.61 -18.60
N SER A 290 14.39 -6.65 -17.31
CA SER A 290 13.79 -7.81 -16.64
C SER A 290 12.69 -7.32 -15.69
N GLY A 291 11.49 -7.84 -15.90
CA GLY A 291 10.27 -7.42 -15.21
C GLY A 291 9.80 -6.00 -15.53
N VAL A 292 8.86 -5.52 -14.71
CA VAL A 292 8.31 -4.16 -14.78
C VAL A 292 8.16 -3.59 -13.37
N LEU A 293 8.17 -2.27 -13.27
CA LEU A 293 7.82 -1.54 -12.05
C LEU A 293 6.73 -0.52 -12.35
N VAL A 294 6.14 0.03 -11.30
CA VAL A 294 5.07 1.02 -11.38
C VAL A 294 5.52 2.29 -10.67
N ARG A 295 5.27 3.41 -11.31
CA ARG A 295 5.58 4.74 -10.81
C ARG A 295 4.51 5.20 -9.84
N GLU A 296 4.89 6.15 -9.00
CA GLU A 296 4.06 6.62 -7.89
C GLU A 296 2.79 7.37 -8.36
N ARG A 297 2.86 8.13 -9.45
CA ARG A 297 1.76 9.03 -9.86
C ARG A 297 1.73 9.33 -11.35
N VAL A 298 0.60 9.86 -11.81
CA VAL A 298 0.45 10.40 -13.17
C VAL A 298 1.45 11.53 -13.42
N SER A 299 2.02 11.54 -14.62
CA SER A 299 3.19 12.33 -15.00
C SER A 299 2.88 13.79 -15.40
N THR A 300 1.66 14.03 -15.87
CA THR A 300 1.31 15.25 -16.60
C THR A 300 -0.03 15.83 -16.20
N PHE A 301 -0.16 17.14 -16.32
CA PHE A 301 -1.42 17.87 -16.31
C PHE A 301 -2.15 17.70 -17.64
N GLN A 302 -3.41 18.13 -17.68
CA GLN A 302 -4.21 18.05 -18.90
C GLN A 302 -3.55 18.88 -20.02
N PRO A 303 -3.68 18.46 -21.30
CA PRO A 303 -3.25 19.26 -22.43
C PRO A 303 -4.01 20.59 -22.49
N VAL A 304 -3.30 21.69 -22.78
CA VAL A 304 -3.94 23.02 -22.90
C VAL A 304 -3.42 23.84 -24.08
N GLY A 305 -4.23 24.82 -24.50
CA GLY A 305 -3.94 25.71 -25.62
C GLY A 305 -4.20 25.08 -27.01
N PRO A 306 -4.01 25.84 -28.09
CA PRO A 306 -4.36 25.43 -29.45
C PRO A 306 -3.54 24.22 -29.96
N ASN A 307 -2.39 23.95 -29.34
CA ASN A 307 -1.49 22.83 -29.71
C ASN A 307 -1.58 21.64 -28.73
N ALA A 308 -2.56 21.63 -27.81
CA ALA A 308 -2.68 20.60 -26.78
C ALA A 308 -1.35 20.32 -26.03
N GLN A 309 -0.70 21.40 -25.58
CA GLN A 309 0.60 21.29 -24.92
C GLN A 309 0.45 20.61 -23.55
N LEU A 310 1.30 19.62 -23.30
CA LEU A 310 1.39 18.91 -22.01
C LEU A 310 2.37 19.61 -21.06
N TYR A 311 2.02 19.58 -19.78
CA TYR A 311 2.83 20.09 -18.68
C TYR A 311 3.13 18.99 -17.69
N TRP A 312 4.36 18.94 -17.19
CA TRP A 312 4.80 17.93 -16.22
C TRP A 312 4.46 18.34 -14.79
N ASP A 313 4.06 17.36 -13.98
CA ASP A 313 4.11 17.49 -12.52
C ASP A 313 5.57 17.72 -12.10
N ALA A 314 5.84 18.85 -11.44
CA ALA A 314 7.18 19.25 -11.03
C ALA A 314 7.82 18.31 -9.99
N MET A 315 7.03 17.46 -9.34
CA MET A 315 7.50 16.45 -8.38
C MET A 315 7.56 15.05 -8.99
N TYR A 316 7.07 14.86 -10.22
CA TYR A 316 7.14 13.57 -10.90
C TYR A 316 8.58 13.20 -11.23
N ARG A 317 8.94 11.94 -10.96
CA ARG A 317 10.23 11.36 -11.31
C ARG A 317 10.02 10.08 -12.10
N SER A 318 10.33 10.13 -13.40
CA SER A 318 10.13 9.01 -14.32
C SER A 318 10.97 7.77 -14.03
N SER A 319 12.01 7.90 -13.21
CA SER A 319 12.91 6.81 -12.82
C SER A 319 12.58 6.17 -11.47
N LEU A 320 11.66 6.76 -10.70
CA LEU A 320 11.40 6.36 -9.31
C LEU A 320 10.19 5.42 -9.22
N ALA A 321 10.38 4.29 -8.55
CA ALA A 321 9.33 3.36 -8.16
C ALA A 321 9.42 3.04 -6.66
N TRP A 322 8.33 3.24 -5.91
CA TRP A 322 8.25 2.81 -4.52
C TRP A 322 7.95 1.31 -4.44
N THR A 323 8.65 0.57 -3.57
CA THR A 323 8.46 -0.89 -3.45
C THR A 323 7.04 -1.25 -2.98
N GLY A 324 6.39 -0.36 -2.21
CA GLY A 324 5.02 -0.58 -1.74
C GLY A 324 3.97 -0.57 -2.84
N ASP A 325 4.09 0.32 -3.84
CA ASP A 325 3.19 0.34 -5.01
C ASP A 325 3.19 -1.01 -5.75
N GLN A 326 4.37 -1.64 -5.82
CA GLN A 326 4.52 -2.93 -6.50
C GLN A 326 3.78 -4.04 -5.73
N GLY A 327 3.88 -4.01 -4.40
CA GLY A 327 3.12 -4.90 -3.52
C GLY A 327 1.62 -4.71 -3.64
N LEU A 328 1.16 -3.46 -3.52
CA LEU A 328 -0.26 -3.12 -3.63
C LEU A 328 -0.85 -3.58 -4.96
N LEU A 329 -0.16 -3.35 -6.07
CA LEU A 329 -0.65 -3.78 -7.38
C LEU A 329 -0.49 -5.26 -7.64
N LEU A 330 0.51 -5.93 -7.08
CA LEU A 330 0.54 -7.39 -7.04
C LEU A 330 -0.75 -7.92 -6.40
N GLY A 331 -1.14 -7.38 -5.24
CA GLY A 331 -2.40 -7.73 -4.58
C GLY A 331 -3.62 -7.43 -5.43
N ALA A 332 -3.77 -6.17 -5.86
CA ALA A 332 -4.94 -5.67 -6.57
C ALA A 332 -5.18 -6.41 -7.89
N LEU A 333 -4.14 -6.52 -8.72
CA LEU A 333 -4.25 -7.13 -10.05
C LEU A 333 -4.51 -8.64 -9.96
N ARG A 334 -3.84 -9.34 -9.06
CA ARG A 334 -4.06 -10.79 -8.84
C ARG A 334 -5.49 -11.07 -8.39
N GLU A 335 -5.97 -10.32 -7.39
CA GLU A 335 -7.31 -10.54 -6.85
C GLU A 335 -8.40 -10.15 -7.83
N ALA A 336 -8.21 -9.03 -8.55
CA ALA A 336 -9.11 -8.61 -9.62
C ALA A 336 -9.12 -9.61 -10.77
N GLN A 337 -7.97 -10.19 -11.16
CA GLN A 337 -7.93 -11.27 -12.16
C GLN A 337 -8.74 -12.48 -11.71
N ALA A 338 -8.57 -12.90 -10.45
CA ALA A 338 -9.34 -14.01 -9.88
C ALA A 338 -10.84 -13.69 -9.70
N ALA A 339 -11.19 -12.40 -9.61
CA ALA A 339 -12.58 -11.92 -9.50
C ALA A 339 -13.23 -11.62 -10.85
N TRP A 340 -12.45 -11.61 -11.93
CA TRP A 340 -12.91 -11.03 -13.18
C TRP A 340 -14.09 -11.84 -13.75
N PRO A 341 -15.19 -11.19 -14.19
CA PRO A 341 -16.35 -11.90 -14.70
C PRO A 341 -16.00 -12.82 -15.88
N GLY A 342 -16.41 -14.09 -15.78
CA GLY A 342 -16.30 -15.05 -16.87
C GLY A 342 -17.07 -14.60 -18.11
N GLY A 343 -16.54 -14.89 -19.30
CA GLY A 343 -17.14 -14.49 -20.58
C GLY A 343 -16.79 -13.07 -21.04
N VAL A 344 -16.05 -12.30 -20.23
CA VAL A 344 -15.48 -10.99 -20.62
C VAL A 344 -13.96 -11.10 -20.62
N ALA A 345 -13.32 -10.67 -21.70
CA ALA A 345 -11.86 -10.65 -21.76
C ALA A 345 -11.30 -9.72 -20.65
N PRO A 346 -10.38 -10.21 -19.80
CA PRO A 346 -9.79 -9.37 -18.77
C PRO A 346 -8.89 -8.27 -19.37
N PRO A 347 -8.88 -7.05 -18.79
CA PRO A 347 -7.91 -6.02 -19.13
C PRO A 347 -6.47 -6.56 -19.05
N LYS A 348 -5.62 -6.16 -19.99
CA LYS A 348 -4.23 -6.65 -20.10
C LYS A 348 -3.43 -6.40 -18.83
N VAL A 349 -3.71 -5.29 -18.15
CA VAL A 349 -3.05 -4.91 -16.89
C VAL A 349 -3.15 -5.99 -15.81
N LEU A 350 -4.23 -6.78 -15.80
CA LEU A 350 -4.45 -7.83 -14.79
C LEU A 350 -3.41 -8.95 -14.87
N SER A 351 -2.70 -9.09 -15.98
CA SER A 351 -1.65 -10.10 -16.14
C SER A 351 -0.24 -9.60 -15.81
N LEU A 352 -0.08 -8.35 -15.33
CA LEU A 352 1.24 -7.77 -15.06
C LEU A 352 1.87 -8.22 -13.74
N TYR A 353 1.10 -8.75 -12.80
CA TYR A 353 1.62 -9.05 -11.45
C TYR A 353 2.82 -10.03 -11.40
N PRO A 354 3.00 -11.03 -12.29
CA PRO A 354 4.23 -11.83 -12.29
C PRO A 354 5.46 -10.99 -12.67
N ALA A 355 5.30 -10.07 -13.63
CA ALA A 355 6.38 -9.18 -14.06
C ALA A 355 6.71 -8.11 -13.00
N LEU A 356 5.75 -7.72 -12.15
CA LEU A 356 6.01 -6.87 -10.97
C LEU A 356 6.89 -7.58 -9.94
N ILE A 357 6.60 -8.85 -9.65
CA ILE A 357 7.44 -9.68 -8.75
C ILE A 357 8.86 -9.75 -9.31
N GLU A 358 9.01 -10.10 -10.59
CA GLU A 358 10.31 -10.15 -11.25
C GLU A 358 11.03 -8.80 -11.19
N GLY A 359 10.33 -7.70 -11.51
CA GLY A 359 10.87 -6.36 -11.49
C GLY A 359 11.48 -5.98 -10.13
N VAL A 360 10.78 -6.27 -9.03
CA VAL A 360 11.28 -6.01 -7.67
C VAL A 360 12.51 -6.87 -7.38
N PHE A 361 12.45 -8.19 -7.58
CA PHE A 361 13.58 -9.08 -7.27
C PHE A 361 14.84 -8.80 -8.09
N LYS A 362 14.67 -8.36 -9.34
CA LYS A 362 15.79 -8.13 -10.26
C LYS A 362 16.40 -6.74 -10.16
N ASN A 363 15.65 -5.75 -9.68
CA ASN A 363 16.09 -4.36 -9.74
C ASN A 363 16.11 -3.66 -8.37
N ALA A 364 15.21 -4.01 -7.44
CA ALA A 364 15.13 -3.36 -6.13
C ALA A 364 15.96 -4.07 -5.05
N TYR A 365 16.46 -5.29 -5.31
CA TYR A 365 17.35 -5.99 -4.39
C TYR A 365 18.80 -5.55 -4.60
N GLN A 366 19.43 -5.04 -3.53
CA GLN A 366 20.76 -4.45 -3.58
C GLN A 366 21.67 -5.07 -2.50
N PRO A 367 22.98 -5.23 -2.76
CA PRO A 367 23.93 -5.71 -1.76
C PRO A 367 23.95 -4.81 -0.53
N ARG A 368 23.82 -5.35 0.68
CA ARG A 368 23.89 -4.58 1.92
C ARG A 368 24.39 -5.45 3.05
N SER A 369 24.96 -4.79 4.05
CA SER A 369 25.44 -5.40 5.29
C SER A 369 24.81 -4.73 6.50
N TYR A 370 24.58 -5.51 7.55
CA TYR A 370 24.10 -5.09 8.86
C TYR A 370 25.00 -5.74 9.92
N GLY A 371 25.94 -4.97 10.45
CA GLY A 371 27.00 -5.52 11.30
C GLY A 371 27.78 -6.64 10.59
N SER A 372 27.74 -7.85 11.15
CA SER A 372 28.43 -9.03 10.59
C SER A 372 27.65 -9.75 9.47
N VAL A 373 26.42 -9.35 9.19
CA VAL A 373 25.57 -9.99 8.19
C VAL A 373 25.70 -9.26 6.87
N SER A 374 25.84 -9.98 5.76
CA SER A 374 25.87 -9.43 4.41
C SER A 374 24.99 -10.25 3.46
N GLY A 375 24.32 -9.58 2.53
CA GLY A 375 23.38 -10.22 1.62
C GLY A 375 22.83 -9.25 0.58
N SER A 376 21.78 -9.65 -0.12
CA SER A 376 21.05 -8.79 -1.05
C SER A 376 19.65 -8.55 -0.53
N PHE A 377 19.32 -7.30 -0.23
CA PHE A 377 18.11 -6.92 0.49
C PHE A 377 17.24 -5.99 -0.35
N PRO A 378 15.90 -6.07 -0.23
CA PRO A 378 15.01 -5.17 -0.95
C PRO A 378 15.17 -3.74 -0.43
N MET A 379 15.29 -2.80 -1.38
CA MET A 379 15.27 -1.37 -1.10
C MET A 379 13.83 -0.89 -0.86
N PRO A 380 13.62 0.15 -0.03
CA PRO A 380 12.29 0.73 0.20
C PRO A 380 11.72 1.39 -1.07
N TRP A 381 12.58 1.92 -1.94
CA TRP A 381 12.26 2.38 -3.29
C TRP A 381 13.46 2.20 -4.21
N LEU A 382 13.23 2.31 -5.51
CA LEU A 382 14.26 2.29 -6.54
C LEU A 382 14.21 3.58 -7.36
N ASP A 383 15.37 4.19 -7.60
CA ASP A 383 15.58 5.19 -8.64
C ASP A 383 16.49 4.62 -9.72
N THR A 384 15.91 4.25 -10.85
CA THR A 384 16.60 3.61 -11.98
C THR A 384 17.59 4.52 -12.70
N SER A 385 17.59 5.83 -12.41
CA SER A 385 18.55 6.79 -12.94
C SER A 385 19.75 7.02 -12.01
N SER A 386 19.66 6.56 -10.76
CA SER A 386 20.70 6.84 -9.76
C SER A 386 21.85 5.84 -9.86
N PRO A 387 23.11 6.31 -10.00
CA PRO A 387 24.29 5.44 -9.87
C PRO A 387 24.55 5.03 -8.41
N SER A 388 23.79 5.56 -7.46
CA SER A 388 23.94 5.33 -6.01
C SER A 388 22.57 5.14 -5.36
N PRO A 389 21.96 3.93 -5.49
CA PRO A 389 20.58 3.70 -5.09
C PRO A 389 20.30 3.98 -3.61
N TYR A 390 21.30 3.85 -2.72
CA TYR A 390 21.17 4.11 -1.28
C TYR A 390 21.03 5.60 -0.91
N TYR A 391 21.45 6.50 -1.81
CA TYR A 391 21.37 7.96 -1.63
C TYR A 391 20.29 8.60 -2.51
N ALA A 392 19.56 7.78 -3.28
CA ALA A 392 18.44 8.27 -4.06
C ALA A 392 17.38 8.88 -3.12
N PRO A 393 16.91 10.12 -3.35
CA PRO A 393 15.92 10.71 -2.46
C PRO A 393 14.60 9.95 -2.58
N SER A 394 13.90 9.76 -1.45
CA SER A 394 12.53 9.26 -1.46
C SER A 394 11.62 10.16 -2.31
N PRO A 395 10.52 9.63 -2.86
CA PRO A 395 9.51 10.48 -3.47
C PRO A 395 9.00 11.50 -2.44
N GLY A 396 8.80 12.73 -2.88
CA GLY A 396 8.41 13.83 -1.98
C GLY A 396 9.43 14.21 -0.89
N ASN A 397 10.58 13.53 -0.79
CA ASN A 397 11.51 13.58 0.33
C ASN A 397 10.90 13.11 1.67
N ASP A 398 9.97 12.15 1.63
CA ASP A 398 9.31 11.58 2.81
C ASP A 398 9.85 10.19 3.19
N ASP A 399 11.09 10.10 3.67
CA ASP A 399 11.67 8.75 3.83
C ASP A 399 10.98 7.90 4.91
N GLY A 400 10.21 8.50 5.83
CA GLY A 400 9.51 7.77 6.90
C GLY A 400 8.34 6.97 6.35
N ASP A 401 7.57 7.59 5.45
CA ASP A 401 6.43 6.97 4.79
C ASP A 401 6.91 5.93 3.77
N TYR A 402 7.90 6.28 2.94
CA TYR A 402 8.40 5.38 1.90
C TYR A 402 9.20 4.18 2.43
N GLN A 403 9.71 4.22 3.67
CA GLN A 403 10.35 3.07 4.31
C GLN A 403 9.41 1.86 4.45
N THR A 404 8.10 2.09 4.50
CA THR A 404 7.08 1.03 4.69
C THR A 404 6.94 0.07 3.49
N GLY A 405 7.53 0.42 2.33
CA GLY A 405 7.31 -0.26 1.06
C GLY A 405 7.68 -1.75 1.05
N VAL A 406 8.74 -2.13 1.78
CA VAL A 406 9.17 -3.54 1.84
C VAL A 406 8.11 -4.41 2.54
N GLY A 407 7.54 -3.95 3.66
CA GLY A 407 6.49 -4.68 4.37
C GLY A 407 5.24 -4.85 3.51
N VAL A 408 4.85 -3.81 2.77
CA VAL A 408 3.74 -3.88 1.81
C VAL A 408 4.01 -4.95 0.74
N PHE A 409 5.19 -4.92 0.11
CA PHE A 409 5.55 -5.90 -0.91
C PHE A 409 5.55 -7.34 -0.38
N MET A 410 6.20 -7.57 0.77
CA MET A 410 6.28 -8.91 1.36
C MET A 410 4.91 -9.48 1.75
N ARG A 411 3.99 -8.62 2.25
CA ARG A 411 2.61 -9.01 2.54
C ARG A 411 1.87 -9.52 1.32
N TYR A 412 1.88 -8.76 0.22
CA TYR A 412 1.17 -9.19 -0.98
C TYR A 412 1.88 -10.35 -1.69
N LEU A 413 3.20 -10.49 -1.48
CA LEU A 413 3.95 -11.67 -1.90
C LEU A 413 3.55 -12.93 -1.10
N LEU A 414 3.29 -12.81 0.21
CA LEU A 414 2.71 -13.88 1.02
C LEU A 414 1.33 -14.29 0.53
N GLN A 415 0.46 -13.32 0.23
CA GLN A 415 -0.87 -13.62 -0.31
C GLN A 415 -0.78 -14.29 -1.69
N ALA A 416 0.17 -13.87 -2.53
CA ALA A 416 0.44 -14.52 -3.81
C ALA A 416 0.98 -15.96 -3.63
N TRP A 417 1.92 -16.18 -2.70
CA TRP A 417 2.44 -17.51 -2.35
C TRP A 417 1.33 -18.44 -1.91
N ARG A 418 0.48 -18.03 -0.96
CA ARG A 418 -0.63 -18.85 -0.45
C ARG A 418 -1.65 -19.20 -1.52
N ALA A 419 -1.88 -18.31 -2.48
CA ALA A 419 -2.84 -18.56 -3.55
C ALA A 419 -2.28 -19.40 -4.71
N ARG A 420 -1.01 -19.17 -5.06
CA ARG A 420 -0.32 -19.87 -6.15
C ARG A 420 1.20 -19.87 -5.89
N PRO A 421 1.72 -20.89 -5.17
CA PRO A 421 3.14 -20.94 -4.78
C PRO A 421 4.11 -20.82 -5.95
N THR A 422 3.75 -21.35 -7.12
CA THR A 422 4.57 -21.30 -8.35
C THR A 422 4.91 -19.89 -8.83
N LEU A 423 4.16 -18.84 -8.41
CA LEU A 423 4.48 -17.45 -8.73
C LEU A 423 5.72 -16.93 -8.00
N VAL A 424 6.02 -17.45 -6.81
CA VAL A 424 7.08 -16.94 -5.93
C VAL A 424 8.20 -17.97 -5.74
N GLN A 425 7.96 -19.24 -6.10
CA GLN A 425 8.90 -20.35 -5.91
C GLN A 425 10.33 -20.05 -6.42
N GLY A 426 10.45 -19.38 -7.57
CA GLY A 426 11.75 -19.02 -8.15
C GLY A 426 12.59 -18.07 -7.28
N TYR A 427 11.98 -17.38 -6.33
CA TYR A 427 12.62 -16.40 -5.45
C TYR A 427 12.80 -16.92 -4.01
N ARG A 428 12.37 -18.16 -3.72
CA ARG A 428 12.36 -18.74 -2.37
C ARG A 428 13.73 -18.67 -1.69
N ALA A 429 14.81 -19.01 -2.39
CA ALA A 429 16.16 -19.01 -1.82
C ALA A 429 16.58 -17.60 -1.32
N GLN A 430 16.25 -16.56 -2.08
CA GLN A 430 16.58 -15.17 -1.72
C GLN A 430 15.75 -14.68 -0.53
N ILE A 431 14.49 -15.10 -0.44
CA ILE A 431 13.60 -14.78 0.69
C ILE A 431 14.11 -15.46 1.97
N LEU A 432 14.46 -16.75 1.89
CA LEU A 432 15.00 -17.48 3.04
C LEU A 432 16.35 -16.92 3.50
N ALA A 433 17.24 -16.56 2.57
CA ALA A 433 18.51 -15.92 2.92
C ALA A 433 18.31 -14.60 3.69
N ASN A 434 17.28 -13.82 3.35
CA ASN A 434 16.93 -12.61 4.11
C ASN A 434 16.37 -12.93 5.49
N ALA A 435 15.59 -14.00 5.64
CA ALA A 435 15.10 -14.45 6.94
C ALA A 435 16.23 -14.99 7.83
N ASP A 436 17.14 -15.80 7.26
CA ASP A 436 18.36 -16.28 7.92
C ASP A 436 19.22 -15.12 8.42
N ALA A 437 19.32 -14.04 7.65
CA ALA A 437 19.99 -12.81 8.03
C ALA A 437 19.26 -12.07 9.17
N ILE A 438 17.93 -11.95 9.11
CA ILE A 438 17.13 -11.23 10.10
C ILE A 438 17.24 -11.84 11.50
N VAL A 439 17.35 -13.17 11.60
CA VAL A 439 17.48 -13.85 12.90
C VAL A 439 18.87 -13.77 13.53
N GLN A 440 19.86 -13.22 12.81
CA GLN A 440 21.19 -13.05 13.37
C GLN A 440 21.22 -11.89 14.38
N PRO A 441 22.00 -12.02 15.47
CA PRO A 441 22.24 -10.92 16.39
C PRO A 441 22.77 -9.66 15.69
N GLY A 442 22.27 -8.49 16.07
CA GLY A 442 22.69 -7.20 15.50
C GLY A 442 22.11 -6.90 14.11
N PHE A 443 21.20 -7.72 13.57
CA PHE A 443 20.57 -7.42 12.29
C PHE A 443 19.79 -6.09 12.33
N GLY A 444 19.96 -5.30 11.27
CA GLY A 444 19.41 -3.96 11.11
C GLY A 444 20.05 -2.91 12.03
N GLU A 445 21.27 -3.17 12.50
CA GLU A 445 22.21 -2.18 13.02
C GLU A 445 23.29 -1.90 11.97
N HIS A 446 23.86 -0.69 11.99
CA HIS A 446 25.02 -0.32 11.17
C HIS A 446 24.90 -0.63 9.67
N ALA A 447 23.76 -0.30 9.05
CA ALA A 447 23.53 -0.55 7.63
C ALA A 447 24.65 0.05 6.74
N TYR A 448 25.25 -0.78 5.90
CA TYR A 448 26.29 -0.36 4.94
C TYR A 448 26.10 -1.01 3.55
N PRO A 449 26.16 -0.26 2.43
CA PRO A 449 26.39 1.19 2.36
C PRO A 449 25.30 1.99 3.07
N GLY A 450 25.69 3.09 3.73
CA GLY A 450 24.75 4.00 4.38
C GLY A 450 23.85 4.72 3.38
N GLY A 451 22.80 5.37 3.87
CA GLY A 451 21.83 6.08 3.03
C GLY A 451 20.89 6.97 3.84
N ALA A 452 20.04 7.72 3.15
CA ALA A 452 19.03 8.57 3.78
C ALA A 452 17.97 7.76 4.54
N CYS A 453 17.71 6.54 4.08
CA CYS A 453 16.79 5.60 4.71
C CYS A 453 17.23 4.16 4.41
N ASP A 454 16.80 3.23 5.26
CA ASP A 454 17.01 1.80 5.10
C ASP A 454 15.75 1.04 5.48
N ALA A 455 15.39 -0.01 4.74
CA ALA A 455 14.16 -0.75 5.00
C ALA A 455 14.17 -1.50 6.35
N PHE A 456 15.34 -1.81 6.90
CA PHE A 456 15.46 -2.72 8.04
C PHE A 456 16.07 -2.07 9.28
N THR A 457 16.61 -0.87 9.20
CA THR A 457 17.22 -0.11 10.30
C THR A 457 16.22 0.91 10.82
N PRO A 458 15.88 0.89 12.13
CA PRO A 458 14.95 1.85 12.69
C PRO A 458 15.43 3.28 12.46
N ARG A 459 14.55 4.12 11.91
CA ARG A 459 14.83 5.54 11.75
C ARG A 459 14.59 6.25 13.09
N GLN A 460 15.46 7.19 13.42
CA GLN A 460 15.19 8.16 14.48
C GLN A 460 14.10 9.13 14.00
N GLY A 461 13.02 9.29 14.75
CA GLY A 461 11.87 10.09 14.34
C GLY A 461 10.67 9.87 15.24
N SER A 462 9.49 9.90 14.65
CA SER A 462 8.25 9.54 15.36
C SER A 462 8.24 8.07 15.77
N ILE A 463 7.33 7.71 16.69
CA ILE A 463 7.11 6.32 17.10
C ILE A 463 6.81 5.43 15.88
N ALA A 464 6.04 5.96 14.92
CA ALA A 464 5.70 5.27 13.69
C ALA A 464 6.92 5.07 12.76
N ASP A 465 7.83 6.04 12.67
CA ASP A 465 9.09 5.89 11.90
C ASP A 465 9.95 4.75 12.45
N THR A 466 10.08 4.69 13.78
CA THR A 466 10.88 3.64 14.43
C THR A 466 10.25 2.26 14.28
N MET A 467 8.91 2.17 14.31
CA MET A 467 8.17 0.91 14.16
C MET A 467 8.37 0.27 12.76
N THR A 468 8.49 1.08 11.71
CA THR A 468 8.51 0.62 10.31
C THR A 468 9.53 -0.47 10.03
N ALA A 469 10.77 -0.28 10.47
CA ALA A 469 11.85 -1.24 10.25
C ALA A 469 11.51 -2.61 10.85
N TYR A 470 10.89 -2.65 12.03
CA TYR A 470 10.53 -3.91 12.69
C TYR A 470 9.39 -4.63 11.99
N VAL A 471 8.38 -3.89 11.50
CA VAL A 471 7.28 -4.46 10.71
C VAL A 471 7.79 -4.99 9.36
N ASN A 472 8.76 -4.33 8.73
CA ASN A 472 9.40 -4.84 7.51
C ASN A 472 10.13 -6.16 7.77
N ARG A 473 10.89 -6.27 8.86
CA ARG A 473 11.54 -7.52 9.29
C ARG A 473 10.50 -8.63 9.55
N LEU A 474 9.44 -8.30 10.30
CA LEU A 474 8.35 -9.23 10.58
C LEU A 474 7.72 -9.76 9.29
N SER A 475 7.47 -8.89 8.31
CA SER A 475 6.85 -9.28 7.03
C SER A 475 7.71 -10.28 6.24
N VAL A 476 9.04 -10.13 6.27
CA VAL A 476 9.96 -11.11 5.65
C VAL A 476 9.91 -12.45 6.39
N LEU A 477 10.00 -12.43 7.72
CA LEU A 477 9.97 -13.65 8.53
C LEU A 477 8.66 -14.41 8.36
N VAL A 478 7.53 -13.70 8.34
CA VAL A 478 6.21 -14.32 8.16
C VAL A 478 6.09 -15.00 6.79
N LEU A 479 6.61 -14.38 5.74
CA LEU A 479 6.69 -15.02 4.42
C LEU A 479 7.58 -16.27 4.45
N ALA A 480 8.74 -16.20 5.08
CA ALA A 480 9.66 -17.33 5.21
C ALA A 480 9.05 -18.49 6.02
N ILE A 481 8.35 -18.20 7.12
CA ILE A 481 7.63 -19.21 7.92
C ILE A 481 6.56 -19.91 7.06
N ALA A 482 5.83 -19.16 6.23
CA ALA A 482 4.83 -19.73 5.32
C ALA A 482 5.44 -20.54 4.16
N MET A 483 6.74 -20.36 3.85
CA MET A 483 7.49 -21.13 2.84
C MET A 483 8.25 -22.33 3.42
N GLY A 484 8.45 -22.34 4.74
CA GLY A 484 9.10 -23.43 5.49
C GLY A 484 8.12 -24.48 5.99
N ARG A 485 6.81 -24.18 5.97
CA ARG A 485 5.71 -25.14 6.13
C ARG A 485 5.33 -25.73 4.78
#